data_AF-X0TXV8-F1
#
_entry.id   AF-X0TXV8-F1
#
_cell.length_a   1.000
_cell.length_b   1.000
_cell.length_c   1.000
_cell.angle_alpha   90.00
_cell.angle_beta   90.00
_cell.angle_gamma   90.00
#
_symmetry.space_group_name_H-M   'P 1'
#
loop_
_entity.id
_entity.type
_entity.pdbx_description
1 polymer ?
#
loop_
_entity_poly.entity_id
_entity_poly.type
_entity_poly.pdbx_seq_one_letter_code
_entity_poly.pdbx_strand_id
1 'polypeptide(L)'
;MKKVVFLVFIICFLLSFPGPVISGPDSNSDDWTPDYWTGNVNVFIGVKALDEDDWEPVDIHEQIGILADFRKKSWPISIAVDFLASWDDQGAIFLP
;
A
#
# COMPACT_ATOMS: atom_id res chain seq x y z
N MET A 1 -26.36 -10.14 -1.02
CA MET A 1 -26.32 -10.03 0.46
C MET A 1 -25.35 -11.01 1.12
N LYS A 2 -25.57 -12.34 1.08
CA LYS A 2 -24.66 -13.32 1.72
C LYS A 2 -23.17 -13.22 1.32
N LYS A 3 -22.89 -12.97 0.04
CA LYS A 3 -21.49 -12.84 -0.46
C LYS A 3 -20.80 -11.57 0.03
N VAL A 4 -21.54 -10.46 0.11
CA VAL A 4 -21.02 -9.16 0.59
C VAL A 4 -20.71 -9.25 2.08
N VAL A 5 -21.60 -9.85 2.87
CA VAL A 5 -21.38 -10.08 4.30
C VAL A 5 -20.16 -10.97 4.53
N PHE A 6 -20.00 -12.05 3.75
CA PHE A 6 -18.84 -12.93 3.85
C PHE A 6 -17.51 -12.24 3.50
N LEU A 7 -17.50 -11.38 2.48
CA LEU A 7 -16.32 -10.59 2.09
C LEU A 7 -15.91 -9.62 3.20
N VAL A 8 -16.88 -8.91 3.80
CA VAL A 8 -16.63 -7.98 4.92
C VAL A 8 -16.03 -8.74 6.11
N PHE A 9 -16.56 -9.92 6.43
CA PHE A 9 -15.99 -10.76 7.50
C PHE A 9 -14.54 -11.15 7.23
N ILE A 10 -14.18 -11.50 5.99
CA ILE A 10 -12.78 -11.82 5.63
C ILE A 10 -11.88 -10.59 5.78
N ILE A 11 -12.32 -9.43 5.29
CA ILE A 11 -11.54 -8.18 5.38
C ILE A 11 -11.34 -7.81 6.86
N CYS A 12 -12.39 -7.84 7.67
CA CYS A 12 -12.29 -7.58 9.10
C CYS A 12 -11.37 -8.59 9.80
N PHE A 13 -11.42 -9.88 9.42
CA PHE A 13 -10.55 -10.90 9.99
C PHE A 13 -9.08 -10.62 9.62
N LEU A 14 -8.79 -10.27 8.36
CA LEU A 14 -7.44 -9.93 7.90
C LEU A 14 -6.87 -8.66 8.54
N LEU A 15 -7.71 -7.65 8.80
CA LEU A 15 -7.30 -6.40 9.47
C LEU A 15 -7.16 -6.54 11.00
N SER A 16 -7.78 -7.56 11.60
CA SER A 16 -7.74 -7.79 13.06
C SER A 16 -6.51 -8.56 13.52
N PHE A 17 -5.77 -9.17 12.60
CA PHE A 17 -4.42 -9.66 12.92
C PHE A 17 -3.47 -8.48 12.78
N PRO A 18 -2.89 -7.94 13.87
CA PRO A 18 -1.68 -7.16 13.72
C PRO A 18 -0.69 -8.08 13.00
N GLY A 19 -0.37 -7.74 11.74
CA GLY A 19 0.59 -8.51 10.96
C GLY A 19 1.86 -8.70 11.81
N PRO A 20 2.57 -9.84 11.68
CA PRO A 20 3.82 -10.00 12.39
C PRO A 20 4.72 -8.82 12.05
N VAL A 21 4.97 -7.96 13.04
CA VAL A 21 6.00 -6.92 12.94
C VAL A 21 7.31 -7.67 13.05
N ILE A 22 7.87 -8.03 11.89
CA ILE A 22 9.22 -8.58 11.82
C ILE A 22 10.17 -7.40 11.95
N SER A 23 10.47 -6.99 13.19
CA SER A 23 11.63 -6.13 13.44
C SER A 23 12.89 -6.99 13.28
N GLY A 24 13.76 -6.64 12.33
CA GLY A 24 15.12 -7.17 12.30
C GLY A 24 15.85 -6.83 13.61
N PRO A 25 16.95 -7.54 13.95
CA PRO A 25 17.68 -7.32 15.18
C PRO A 25 18.02 -5.84 15.37
N ASP A 26 17.54 -5.31 16.49
CA ASP A 26 17.77 -4.00 17.03
C ASP A 26 19.26 -3.81 17.35
N SER A 27 19.86 -2.75 16.82
CA SER A 27 21.29 -2.46 17.02
C SER A 27 21.52 -1.98 18.43
N ASN A 28 21.90 -2.90 19.32
CA ASN A 28 22.78 -2.55 20.41
C ASN A 28 24.18 -2.26 19.87
N SER A 29 24.83 -1.30 20.50
CA SER A 29 25.96 -0.48 20.07
C SER A 29 27.29 -1.18 19.77
N ASP A 30 27.34 -2.49 19.55
CA ASP A 30 28.60 -3.21 19.50
C ASP A 30 28.76 -3.95 18.15
N ASP A 31 29.19 -3.17 17.16
CA ASP A 31 30.24 -3.45 16.17
C ASP A 31 30.55 -4.93 15.82
N TRP A 32 29.65 -5.60 15.09
CA TRP A 32 29.93 -6.53 13.97
C TRP A 32 28.61 -7.02 13.33
N THR A 33 27.59 -6.16 13.21
CA THR A 33 26.34 -6.56 12.52
C THR A 33 26.47 -6.29 11.02
N PRO A 34 26.35 -7.31 10.14
CA PRO A 34 26.30 -7.11 8.69
C PRO A 34 25.29 -6.03 8.31
N ASP A 35 25.60 -5.23 7.30
CA ASP A 35 24.67 -4.22 6.80
C ASP A 35 23.49 -4.92 6.10
N TYR A 36 22.40 -5.14 6.84
CA TYR A 36 21.22 -5.85 6.36
C TYR A 36 20.30 -4.93 5.53
N TRP A 37 19.54 -5.55 4.62
CA TRP A 37 18.45 -4.87 3.92
C TRP A 37 17.25 -4.76 4.86
N THR A 38 16.64 -3.58 4.89
CA THR A 38 15.39 -3.28 5.58
C THR A 38 14.42 -2.63 4.61
N GLY A 39 13.13 -2.71 4.86
CA GLY A 39 12.12 -2.14 3.98
C GLY A 39 10.70 -2.36 4.50
N ASN A 40 9.73 -1.78 3.81
CA ASN A 40 8.31 -1.98 4.09
C ASN A 40 7.55 -2.32 2.81
N VAL A 41 6.42 -2.99 2.98
CA VAL A 41 5.43 -3.18 1.93
C VAL A 41 4.11 -2.65 2.46
N ASN A 42 3.51 -1.71 1.74
CA ASN A 42 2.25 -1.08 2.06
C ASN A 42 1.24 -1.36 0.94
N VAL A 43 -0.04 -1.44 1.32
CA VAL A 43 -1.16 -1.50 0.38
C VAL A 43 -2.09 -0.36 0.72
N PHE A 44 -2.58 0.36 -0.29
CA PHE A 44 -3.61 1.38 -0.11
C PHE A 44 -4.75 1.21 -1.10
N ILE A 45 -5.91 1.73 -0.69
CA ILE A 45 -7.12 1.83 -1.48
C ILE A 45 -7.64 3.26 -1.29
N GLY A 46 -7.96 3.94 -2.38
CA GLY A 46 -8.46 5.31 -2.40
C GLY A 46 -9.72 5.43 -3.25
N VAL A 47 -10.65 6.27 -2.81
CA VAL A 47 -11.84 6.65 -3.58
C VAL A 47 -12.01 8.16 -3.43
N LYS A 48 -12.20 8.86 -4.54
CA LYS A 48 -12.51 10.29 -4.59
C LYS A 48 -13.82 10.49 -5.34
N ALA A 49 -14.76 11.19 -4.71
CA ALA A 49 -15.90 11.78 -5.40
C ALA A 49 -15.44 13.07 -6.08
N LEU A 50 -15.84 13.26 -7.33
CA LEU A 50 -15.48 14.40 -8.17
C LEU A 50 -16.73 15.25 -8.40
N ASP A 51 -16.57 16.56 -8.30
CA ASP A 51 -17.61 17.53 -8.67
C ASP A 51 -17.54 17.85 -10.17
N GLU A 52 -18.58 18.47 -10.73
CA GLU A 52 -18.66 18.81 -12.18
C GLU A 52 -17.47 19.68 -12.64
N ASP A 53 -16.91 20.48 -11.74
CA ASP A 53 -15.74 21.34 -11.99
C ASP A 53 -14.38 20.65 -11.81
N ASP A 54 -14.34 19.42 -11.28
CA ASP A 54 -13.11 18.63 -11.14
C ASP A 54 -12.76 17.90 -12.45
N TRP A 55 -13.66 17.05 -12.96
CA TRP A 55 -13.44 16.26 -14.18
C TRP A 55 -14.73 15.67 -14.76
N GLU A 56 -15.39 16.39 -15.67
CA GLU A 56 -16.57 15.87 -16.37
C GLU A 56 -16.18 14.85 -17.47
N PRO A 57 -16.91 13.73 -17.67
CA PRO A 57 -18.16 13.32 -17.00
C PRO A 57 -17.98 12.34 -15.82
N VAL A 58 -16.82 12.30 -15.19
CA VAL A 58 -16.46 11.28 -14.20
C VAL A 58 -16.92 11.72 -12.82
N ASP A 59 -17.80 10.95 -12.17
CA ASP A 59 -18.31 11.28 -10.83
C ASP A 59 -17.44 10.63 -9.74
N ILE A 60 -16.83 9.48 -10.04
CA ILE A 60 -16.04 8.70 -9.08
C ILE A 60 -14.72 8.26 -9.69
N HIS A 61 -13.65 8.46 -8.92
CA HIS A 61 -12.32 7.93 -9.21
C HIS A 61 -11.84 7.00 -8.10
N GLU A 62 -11.38 5.82 -8.47
CA GLU A 62 -10.87 4.79 -7.56
C GLU A 62 -9.41 4.50 -7.83
N GLN A 63 -8.67 4.13 -6.79
CA GLN A 63 -7.26 3.79 -6.87
C GLN A 63 -6.92 2.66 -5.91
N ILE A 64 -5.99 1.80 -6.33
CA ILE A 64 -5.26 0.92 -5.43
C ILE A 64 -3.76 1.06 -5.67
N GLY A 65 -2.96 0.66 -4.70
CA GLY A 65 -1.55 0.45 -4.95
C GLY A 65 -0.85 -0.42 -3.95
N ILE A 66 0.28 -0.96 -4.40
CA ILE A 66 1.27 -1.69 -3.61
C ILE A 66 2.53 -0.85 -3.64
N LEU A 67 3.01 -0.43 -2.48
CA LEU A 67 4.23 0.36 -2.35
C LEU A 67 5.27 -0.45 -1.61
N ALA A 68 6.46 -0.57 -2.20
CA ALA A 68 7.57 -1.25 -1.57
C ALA A 68 8.77 -0.29 -1.46
N ASP A 69 9.31 -0.13 -0.27
CA ASP A 69 10.56 0.58 -0.05
C ASP A 69 11.61 -0.35 0.54
N PHE A 70 12.87 -0.16 0.14
CA PHE A 70 13.97 -0.93 0.69
C PHE A 70 15.28 -0.15 0.66
N ARG A 71 16.10 -0.36 1.69
CA ARG A 71 17.43 0.23 1.85
C ARG A 71 18.35 -0.67 2.64
N LYS A 72 19.65 -0.45 2.47
CA LYS A 72 20.63 -0.87 3.48
C LYS A 72 20.57 0.07 4.68
N LYS A 73 20.88 -0.43 5.88
CA LYS A 73 20.86 0.38 7.10
C LYS A 73 21.88 1.52 7.05
N SER A 74 23.02 1.29 6.38
CA SER A 74 24.07 2.29 6.19
C SER A 74 23.75 3.35 5.13
N TRP A 75 22.76 3.10 4.26
CA TRP A 75 22.51 3.99 3.12
C TRP A 75 21.82 5.28 3.55
N PRO A 76 22.26 6.44 3.03
CA PRO A 76 21.58 7.72 3.26
C PRO A 76 20.29 7.87 2.45
N ILE A 77 20.02 6.95 1.52
CA ILE A 77 18.87 6.97 0.61
C ILE A 77 18.12 5.62 0.65
N SER A 78 16.82 5.65 0.34
CA SER A 78 15.97 4.46 0.15
C SER A 78 15.50 4.36 -1.29
N ILE A 79 15.28 3.14 -1.78
CA ILE A 79 14.70 2.87 -3.10
C ILE A 79 13.23 2.53 -2.87
N ALA A 80 12.34 3.20 -3.59
CA ALA A 80 10.90 2.91 -3.61
C ALA A 80 10.48 2.42 -4.99
N VAL A 81 9.64 1.38 -5.02
CA VAL A 81 9.02 0.82 -6.22
C VAL A 81 7.55 0.60 -5.93
N ASP A 82 6.71 1.26 -6.73
CA ASP A 82 5.27 1.28 -6.53
C ASP A 82 4.56 0.71 -7.75
N PHE A 83 3.57 -0.14 -7.49
CA PHE A 83 2.58 -0.54 -8.48
C PHE A 83 1.28 0.18 -8.14
N LEU A 84 0.88 1.10 -9.02
CA LEU A 84 -0.31 1.93 -8.86
C LEU A 84 -1.28 1.61 -9.99
N ALA A 85 -2.56 1.54 -9.67
CA ALA A 85 -3.59 1.38 -10.68
C ALA A 85 -4.84 2.15 -10.28
N SER A 86 -5.46 2.82 -11.24
CA SER A 86 -6.64 3.66 -11.01
C SER A 86 -7.64 3.53 -12.15
N TRP A 87 -8.91 3.76 -11.83
CA TRP A 87 -10.03 3.65 -12.77
C TRP A 87 -11.11 4.67 -12.44
N ASP A 88 -11.85 5.03 -13.48
CA ASP A 88 -13.05 5.85 -13.37
C ASP A 88 -14.32 5.02 -13.56
N ASP A 89 -15.45 5.62 -13.19
CA ASP A 89 -16.79 5.07 -13.36
C ASP A 89 -17.25 4.93 -14.82
N GLN A 90 -16.50 5.52 -15.76
CA GLN A 90 -16.71 5.37 -17.19
C GLN A 90 -15.95 4.19 -17.80
N GLY A 91 -15.16 3.48 -16.99
CA GLY A 91 -14.50 2.23 -17.36
C GLY A 91 -13.15 2.41 -18.04
N ALA A 92 -12.52 3.59 -17.99
CA ALA A 92 -11.13 3.74 -18.39
C ALA A 92 -10.21 3.21 -17.27
N ILE A 93 -9.43 2.18 -17.60
CA ILE A 93 -8.36 1.66 -16.72
C ILE A 93 -7.08 2.42 -17.05
N PHE A 94 -6.55 3.17 -16.10
CA PHE A 94 -5.25 3.83 -16.21
C PHE A 94 -4.19 2.99 -15.53
N LEU A 95 -3.27 2.45 -16.34
CA LEU A 95 -2.04 1.80 -15.90
C LEU A 95 -0.87 2.75 -16.20
N PRO A 96 -0.06 3.13 -15.19
CA PRO A 96 1.14 3.94 -15.40
C PRO A 96 2.22 3.19 -16.20
#